data_AF-A0AAJ6G1F7-F1
#
_entry.id   AF-A0AAJ6G1F7-F1
#
_cell.length_a   1.000
_cell.length_b   1.000
_cell.length_c   1.000
_cell.angle_alpha   90.00
_cell.angle_beta   90.00
_cell.angle_gamma   90.00
#
_symmetry.space_group_name_H-M   'P 1'
#
loop_
_entity.id
_entity.type
_entity.pdbx_description
1 polymer ?
#
loop_
_entity_poly.entity_id
_entity_poly.type
_entity_poly.pdbx_seq_one_letter_code
_entity_poly.pdbx_strand_id
1 'polypeptide(L)'
;MTGAVLGASETGAALDPSGIAAVLDPSGTGAAPGSNESHAAVGAGGGGAGTDLPDAGETARSLALCVAEILTGAREVDTISRWITDEVHRHLQHRAAVAARARSVSRHARQRAVIRVGGVVLDGPRDGVAEAAVVVHTRSRARAVAIRLEVRNGRWRATAIGVL
;
A
#
# COMPACT_ATOMS: atom_id res chain seq x y z
N MET A 1 36.99 56.30 -4.26
CA MET A 1 37.58 55.11 -4.90
C MET A 1 37.02 53.89 -4.19
N THR A 2 35.90 53.35 -4.67
CA THR A 2 35.82 52.09 -5.46
C THR A 2 35.55 50.94 -4.48
N GLY A 3 34.49 50.13 -4.55
CA GLY A 3 33.37 49.97 -5.47
C GLY A 3 32.64 48.72 -4.97
N ALA A 4 31.32 48.79 -4.91
CA ALA A 4 30.44 47.72 -4.45
C ALA A 4 30.03 46.79 -5.61
N VAL A 5 29.32 45.73 -5.21
CA VAL A 5 28.26 44.96 -5.90
C VAL A 5 28.57 43.88 -6.96
N LEU A 6 27.92 42.73 -6.68
CA LEU A 6 27.22 41.77 -7.54
C LEU A 6 27.95 41.09 -8.72
N GLY A 7 27.91 39.75 -8.71
CA GLY A 7 28.14 38.90 -9.87
C GLY A 7 27.76 37.44 -9.55
N ALA A 8 26.49 37.12 -9.73
CA ALA A 8 25.95 35.76 -9.72
C ALA A 8 26.12 35.11 -11.12
N SER A 9 26.34 33.79 -11.15
CA SER A 9 26.02 32.81 -12.24
C SER A 9 26.63 31.45 -11.80
N GLU A 10 25.86 30.48 -11.27
CA GLU A 10 25.17 29.37 -11.97
C GLU A 10 26.15 28.50 -12.80
N THR A 11 26.27 27.18 -12.61
CA THR A 11 25.33 26.14 -13.08
C THR A 11 25.78 24.75 -12.59
N GLY A 12 24.85 23.84 -12.25
CA GLY A 12 25.13 22.39 -12.32
C GLY A 12 24.53 21.46 -11.25
N ALA A 13 23.25 21.60 -10.89
CA ALA A 13 22.53 20.57 -10.14
C ALA A 13 21.22 20.21 -10.86
N ALA A 14 21.23 19.08 -11.55
CA ALA A 14 20.07 18.33 -12.05
C ALA A 14 20.51 16.86 -12.00
N LEU A 15 19.79 15.91 -11.40
CA LEU A 15 18.41 15.53 -11.69
C LEU A 15 17.79 14.88 -10.44
N ASP A 16 16.61 15.34 -10.04
CA ASP A 16 15.74 14.69 -9.05
C ASP A 16 14.32 14.66 -9.63
N PRO A 17 13.78 13.49 -10.04
CA PRO A 17 12.41 13.38 -10.52
C PRO A 17 11.49 12.89 -9.39
N SER A 18 10.92 13.83 -8.63
CA SER A 18 9.71 13.60 -7.84
C SER A 18 8.72 14.73 -8.09
N GLY A 19 8.08 14.67 -9.26
CA GLY A 19 6.85 15.40 -9.53
C GLY A 19 5.67 14.45 -9.38
N ILE A 20 4.82 14.69 -8.39
CA ILE A 20 3.37 14.91 -8.53
C ILE A 20 2.86 15.38 -7.16
N ALA A 21 2.68 16.70 -7.06
CA ALA A 21 1.87 17.38 -6.06
C ALA A 21 0.39 17.24 -6.48
N ALA A 22 -0.47 16.71 -5.63
CA ALA A 22 -1.28 17.44 -4.64
C ALA A 22 -2.38 18.29 -5.27
N VAL A 23 -3.64 17.92 -4.99
CA VAL A 23 -4.69 18.87 -4.59
C VAL A 23 -5.65 18.11 -3.67
N LEU A 24 -5.91 18.64 -2.48
CA LEU A 24 -7.26 18.85 -1.93
C LEU A 24 -7.18 19.41 -0.49
N ASP A 25 -7.68 20.65 -0.37
CA ASP A 25 -7.97 21.37 0.86
C ASP A 25 -9.23 20.79 1.56
N PRO A 26 -9.29 20.72 2.92
CA PRO A 26 -10.46 20.21 3.63
C PRO A 26 -11.17 21.31 4.46
N SER A 27 -12.36 21.75 4.05
CA SER A 27 -13.35 22.33 4.98
C SER A 27 -14.75 22.37 4.39
N GLY A 28 -15.68 21.65 5.02
CA GLY A 28 -17.09 21.61 4.63
C GLY A 28 -17.89 20.53 5.34
N THR A 29 -18.11 20.74 6.64
CA THR A 29 -18.94 19.94 7.55
C THR A 29 -20.39 19.77 7.07
N GLY A 30 -20.91 18.54 7.18
CA GLY A 30 -22.31 18.29 7.59
C GLY A 30 -23.18 17.49 6.63
N ALA A 31 -23.39 16.20 6.95
CA ALA A 31 -24.71 15.53 7.01
C ALA A 31 -24.55 13.99 6.97
N ALA A 32 -25.03 13.32 8.02
CA ALA A 32 -25.46 11.93 7.98
C ALA A 32 -27.00 11.91 8.09
N PRO A 33 -27.72 10.78 7.96
CA PRO A 33 -27.35 9.47 7.43
C PRO A 33 -28.30 9.02 6.30
N GLY A 34 -27.87 8.13 5.41
CA GLY A 34 -28.78 7.55 4.44
C GLY A 34 -28.14 6.44 3.63
N SER A 35 -28.73 5.25 3.76
CA SER A 35 -28.75 4.18 2.76
C SER A 35 -27.44 3.45 2.46
N ASN A 36 -27.46 2.19 2.86
CA ASN A 36 -26.59 1.11 2.45
C ASN A 36 -26.51 1.00 0.92
N GLU A 37 -25.57 1.70 0.28
CA GLU A 37 -25.21 1.48 -1.12
C GLU A 37 -24.00 0.55 -1.18
N SER A 38 -24.33 -0.73 -1.36
CA SER A 38 -23.41 -1.76 -1.82
C SER A 38 -22.88 -1.36 -3.19
N HIS A 39 -21.80 -0.59 -3.24
CA HIS A 39 -21.19 -0.25 -4.52
C HIS A 39 -20.34 -1.42 -5.00
N ALA A 40 -20.99 -2.19 -5.88
CA ALA A 40 -20.47 -3.07 -6.90
C ALA A 40 -18.94 -3.23 -6.93
N ALA A 41 -18.50 -4.44 -6.58
CA ALA A 41 -17.34 -5.03 -7.21
C ALA A 41 -17.60 -5.07 -8.72
N VAL A 42 -17.05 -4.11 -9.46
CA VAL A 42 -16.95 -4.21 -10.92
C VAL A 42 -15.82 -5.20 -11.20
N GLY A 43 -16.17 -6.48 -11.25
CA GLY A 43 -15.39 -7.49 -11.93
C GLY A 43 -15.78 -7.49 -13.40
N ALA A 44 -14.85 -7.17 -14.28
CA ALA A 44 -14.81 -7.68 -15.65
C ALA A 44 -13.50 -7.30 -16.34
N GLY A 45 -12.64 -8.29 -16.52
CA GLY A 45 -11.47 -8.29 -17.39
C GLY A 45 -11.03 -9.73 -17.63
N GLY A 46 -11.94 -10.57 -18.13
CA GLY A 46 -11.65 -11.95 -18.49
C GLY A 46 -11.12 -12.06 -19.92
N GLY A 47 -10.06 -12.85 -20.10
CA GLY A 47 -9.55 -13.35 -21.38
C GLY A 47 -8.02 -13.25 -21.48
N GLY A 48 -7.23 -14.33 -21.53
CA GLY A 48 -7.58 -15.74 -21.65
C GLY A 48 -6.36 -16.68 -21.55
N ALA A 49 -6.67 -17.96 -21.76
CA ALA A 49 -5.75 -19.08 -22.01
C ALA A 49 -4.74 -19.47 -20.90
N GLY A 50 -5.24 -20.30 -19.98
CA GLY A 50 -4.47 -21.42 -19.42
C GLY A 50 -3.55 -21.10 -18.26
N THR A 51 -4.01 -21.31 -17.02
CA THR A 51 -3.28 -21.92 -15.90
C THR A 51 -4.14 -21.87 -14.64
N ASP A 52 -4.04 -22.91 -13.82
CA ASP A 52 -4.74 -23.18 -12.55
C ASP A 52 -4.31 -22.21 -11.42
N LEU A 53 -4.29 -20.91 -11.72
CA LEU A 53 -3.74 -19.87 -10.86
C LEU A 53 -4.87 -19.21 -10.05
N PRO A 54 -4.73 -19.03 -8.73
CA PRO A 54 -5.76 -18.39 -7.91
C PRO A 54 -6.00 -16.95 -8.35
N ASP A 55 -7.19 -16.42 -8.03
CA ASP A 55 -7.54 -15.03 -8.36
C ASP A 55 -6.52 -14.04 -7.77
N ALA A 56 -6.04 -13.13 -8.62
CA ALA A 56 -5.07 -12.11 -8.23
C ALA A 56 -5.68 -11.15 -7.19
N GLY A 57 -6.97 -10.85 -7.33
CA GLY A 57 -7.72 -9.99 -6.40
C GLY A 57 -7.81 -10.57 -5.00
N GLU A 58 -8.21 -11.83 -4.89
CA GLU A 58 -8.27 -12.54 -3.62
C GLU A 58 -6.88 -12.67 -2.95
N THR A 59 -5.85 -12.93 -3.75
CA THR A 59 -4.46 -12.98 -3.27
C THR A 59 -4.01 -11.61 -2.74
N ALA A 60 -4.25 -10.54 -3.50
CA ALA A 60 -3.94 -9.18 -3.09
C ALA A 60 -4.69 -8.78 -1.82
N ARG A 61 -5.98 -9.11 -1.72
CA ARG A 61 -6.81 -8.83 -0.55
C ARG A 61 -6.27 -9.51 0.70
N SER A 62 -5.94 -10.80 0.59
CA SER A 62 -5.41 -11.61 1.68
C SER A 62 -4.05 -11.09 2.14
N LEU A 63 -3.17 -10.74 1.20
CA LEU A 63 -1.87 -10.15 1.51
C LEU A 63 -1.99 -8.78 2.17
N ALA A 64 -2.89 -7.91 1.68
CA ALA A 64 -3.14 -6.60 2.30
C ALA A 64 -3.60 -6.73 3.76
N LEU A 65 -4.48 -7.70 4.05
CA LEU A 65 -4.88 -8.01 5.42
C LEU A 65 -3.68 -8.45 6.26
N CYS A 66 -2.89 -9.42 5.81
CA CYS A 66 -1.72 -9.90 6.54
C CYS A 66 -0.71 -8.78 6.79
N VAL A 67 -0.45 -7.91 5.81
CA VAL A 67 0.44 -6.76 5.95
C VAL A 67 -0.09 -5.80 7.02
N ALA A 68 -1.39 -5.51 7.04
CA ALA A 68 -1.97 -4.67 8.08
C ALA A 68 -1.91 -5.32 9.47
N GLU A 69 -2.14 -6.64 9.56
CA GLU A 69 -1.97 -7.41 10.80
C GLU A 69 -0.52 -7.34 11.29
N ILE A 70 0.46 -7.44 10.40
CA ILE A 70 1.89 -7.31 10.71
C ILE A 70 2.20 -5.93 11.27
N LEU A 71 1.75 -4.86 10.61
CA LEU A 71 2.02 -3.49 11.04
C LEU A 71 1.32 -3.14 12.36
N THR A 72 0.20 -3.78 12.65
CA THR A 72 -0.50 -3.67 13.94
C THR A 72 0.07 -4.63 15.00
N GLY A 73 1.03 -5.49 14.64
CA GLY A 73 1.66 -6.50 15.50
C GLY A 73 0.75 -7.64 15.93
N ALA A 74 -0.30 -7.91 15.16
CA ALA A 74 -1.19 -9.06 15.34
C ALA A 74 -0.67 -10.32 14.61
N ARG A 75 0.31 -10.18 13.71
CA ARG A 75 0.92 -11.26 12.93
C ARG A 75 2.42 -11.00 12.72
N GLU A 76 3.20 -12.06 12.57
CA GLU A 76 4.62 -12.00 12.21
C GLU A 76 4.84 -12.06 10.69
N VAL A 77 5.88 -11.36 10.20
CA VAL A 77 6.18 -11.29 8.75
C VAL A 77 6.46 -12.67 8.16
N ASP A 78 7.07 -13.56 8.95
CA ASP A 78 7.47 -14.90 8.52
C ASP A 78 6.29 -15.75 8.02
N THR A 79 5.06 -15.48 8.51
CA THR A 79 3.86 -16.23 8.09
C THR A 79 3.52 -16.06 6.61
N ILE A 80 3.93 -14.95 6.00
CA ILE A 80 3.68 -14.66 4.57
C ILE A 80 4.93 -14.79 3.71
N SER A 81 6.07 -15.21 4.28
CA SER A 81 7.36 -15.35 3.58
C SER A 81 7.27 -16.11 2.25
N ARG A 82 6.45 -17.17 2.18
CA ARG A 82 6.23 -17.96 0.96
C ARG A 82 5.58 -17.18 -0.20
N TRP A 83 4.80 -16.15 0.11
CA TRP A 83 4.02 -15.34 -0.85
C TRP A 83 4.73 -14.05 -1.27
N ILE A 84 5.88 -13.73 -0.68
CA ILE A 84 6.60 -12.48 -0.91
C ILE A 84 8.04 -12.75 -1.36
N THR A 85 8.69 -11.75 -1.95
CA THR A 85 10.14 -11.79 -2.21
C THR A 85 10.93 -11.46 -0.94
N ASP A 86 12.22 -11.81 -0.94
CA ASP A 86 13.13 -11.47 0.16
C ASP A 86 13.24 -9.95 0.39
N GLU A 87 13.22 -9.17 -0.69
CA GLU A 87 13.24 -7.70 -0.61
C GLU A 87 12.01 -7.15 0.13
N VAL A 88 10.81 -7.63 -0.24
CA VAL A 88 9.56 -7.26 0.44
C VAL A 88 9.57 -7.74 1.89
N HIS A 89 10.11 -8.93 2.15
CA HIS A 89 10.26 -9.46 3.50
C HIS A 89 11.10 -8.53 4.38
N ARG A 90 12.31 -8.15 3.94
CA ARG A 90 13.18 -7.20 4.65
C ARG A 90 12.52 -5.83 4.84
N HIS A 91 11.84 -5.34 3.81
CA HIS A 91 11.11 -4.07 3.88
C HIS A 91 10.00 -4.10 4.96
N LEU A 92 9.19 -5.16 4.97
CA LEU A 92 8.12 -5.33 5.96
C LEU A 92 8.63 -5.53 7.37
N GLN A 93 9.73 -6.28 7.57
CA GLN A 93 10.36 -6.41 8.89
C GLN A 93 10.79 -5.04 9.44
N HIS A 94 11.45 -4.21 8.61
CA HIS A 94 11.85 -2.87 9.01
C HIS A 94 10.62 -2.01 9.38
N ARG A 95 9.57 -2.02 8.55
CA ARG A 95 8.32 -1.29 8.79
C ARG A 95 7.62 -1.76 10.07
N ALA A 96 7.57 -3.07 10.33
CA ALA A 96 6.98 -3.65 11.53
C ALA A 96 7.74 -3.23 12.79
N ALA A 97 9.08 -3.22 12.75
CA ALA A 97 9.91 -2.74 13.85
C ALA A 97 9.67 -1.25 14.16
N VAL A 98 9.59 -0.40 13.14
CA VAL A 98 9.25 1.02 13.30
C VAL A 98 7.85 1.19 13.90
N ALA A 99 6.86 0.45 13.40
CA ALA A 99 5.49 0.49 13.92
C ALA A 99 5.39 -0.02 15.37
N ALA A 100 6.19 -1.03 15.75
CA ALA A 100 6.26 -1.53 17.12
C ALA A 100 6.81 -0.46 18.08
N ARG A 101 7.89 0.24 17.70
CA ARG A 101 8.44 1.37 18.49
C ARG A 101 7.45 2.53 18.61
N ALA A 102 6.77 2.89 17.53
CA ALA A 102 5.74 3.93 17.58
C ALA A 102 4.59 3.56 18.53
N ARG A 103 4.19 2.28 18.56
CA ARG A 103 3.19 1.77 19.51
C ARG A 103 3.68 1.77 20.95
N SER A 104 4.95 1.46 21.23
CA SER A 104 5.47 1.49 22.60
C SER A 104 5.56 2.89 23.19
N VAL A 105 5.72 3.91 22.34
CA VAL A 105 5.74 5.32 22.78
C VAL A 105 4.32 5.87 22.94
N SER A 106 3.34 5.33 22.21
CA SER A 106 1.94 5.72 22.35
C SER A 106 1.34 5.13 23.64
N ARG A 107 0.84 5.99 24.54
CA ARG A 107 0.24 5.57 25.83
C ARG A 107 -1.15 4.92 25.70
N HIS A 108 -1.57 4.55 24.49
CA HIS A 108 -2.86 3.91 24.27
C HIS A 108 -2.76 2.42 24.64
N ALA A 109 -3.73 1.93 25.43
CA ALA A 109 -3.82 0.53 25.80
C ALA A 109 -3.73 -0.37 24.56
N ARG A 110 -3.01 -1.51 24.67
CA ARG A 110 -2.92 -2.55 23.63
C ARG A 110 -4.30 -3.15 23.38
N GLN A 111 -5.11 -2.49 22.56
CA GLN A 111 -6.40 -3.01 22.13
C GLN A 111 -6.21 -3.89 20.89
N ARG A 112 -7.00 -4.95 20.79
CA ARG A 112 -7.05 -5.82 19.61
C ARG A 112 -7.37 -4.97 18.37
N ALA A 113 -6.47 -4.99 17.39
CA ALA A 113 -6.68 -4.28 16.14
C ALA A 113 -7.86 -4.94 15.39
N VAL A 114 -8.94 -4.18 15.18
CA VAL A 114 -10.02 -4.56 14.27
C VAL A 114 -9.63 -4.03 12.89
N ILE A 115 -9.36 -4.94 11.96
CA ILE A 115 -8.93 -4.63 10.60
C ILE A 115 -10.06 -5.01 9.65
N ARG A 116 -10.45 -4.08 8.79
CA ARG A 116 -11.41 -4.32 7.71
C ARG A 116 -10.76 -4.00 6.39
N VAL A 117 -10.86 -4.92 5.44
CA VAL A 117 -10.35 -4.72 4.08
C VAL A 117 -11.49 -4.22 3.20
N GLY A 118 -11.29 -3.05 2.60
CA GLY A 118 -12.18 -2.42 1.65
C GLY A 118 -12.02 -2.98 0.24
N GLY A 119 -12.42 -2.18 -0.76
CA GLY A 119 -12.32 -2.52 -2.17
C GLY A 119 -10.87 -2.77 -2.61
N VAL A 120 -10.73 -3.66 -3.59
CA VAL A 120 -9.48 -3.95 -4.29
C VAL A 120 -9.62 -3.36 -5.69
N VAL A 121 -8.72 -2.46 -6.05
CA VAL A 121 -8.56 -2.00 -7.42
C VAL A 121 -7.41 -2.81 -8.02
N LEU A 122 -7.66 -3.48 -9.14
CA LEU A 122 -6.66 -4.26 -9.87
C LEU A 122 -6.37 -3.59 -11.20
N ASP A 123 -5.10 -3.61 -11.57
CA ASP A 123 -4.62 -3.30 -12.91
C ASP A 123 -3.72 -4.45 -13.38
N GLY A 124 -3.88 -4.84 -14.65
CA GLY A 124 -3.15 -5.95 -15.27
C GLY A 124 -2.23 -5.41 -16.35
N PRO A 125 -1.07 -4.82 -16.01
CA PRO A 125 -0.25 -4.12 -17.00
C PRO A 125 0.38 -5.09 -18.02
N ARG A 126 0.57 -6.36 -17.66
CA ARG A 126 1.17 -7.42 -18.51
C ARG A 126 0.68 -8.81 -18.08
N ASP A 127 0.74 -9.77 -18.98
CA ASP A 127 0.47 -11.17 -18.66
C ASP A 127 1.40 -11.66 -17.54
N GLY A 128 0.81 -12.29 -16.51
CA GLY A 128 1.54 -12.77 -15.34
C GLY A 128 1.96 -11.68 -14.35
N VAL A 129 1.50 -10.44 -14.51
CA VAL A 129 1.71 -9.32 -13.59
C VAL A 129 0.37 -8.69 -13.22
N ALA A 130 0.11 -8.51 -11.94
CA ALA A 130 -1.05 -7.79 -11.44
C ALA A 130 -0.62 -6.73 -10.43
N GLU A 131 -1.10 -5.50 -10.60
CA GLU A 131 -0.96 -4.42 -9.64
C GLU A 131 -2.27 -4.25 -8.90
N ALA A 132 -2.21 -4.10 -7.58
CA ALA A 132 -3.37 -4.02 -6.74
C ALA A 132 -3.23 -2.86 -5.74
N ALA A 133 -4.28 -2.08 -5.59
CA ALA A 133 -4.43 -1.12 -4.51
C ALA A 133 -5.59 -1.55 -3.61
N VAL A 134 -5.30 -1.75 -2.32
CA VAL A 134 -6.26 -2.22 -1.33
C VAL A 134 -6.36 -1.22 -0.19
N VAL A 135 -7.55 -0.74 0.10
CA VAL A 135 -7.76 0.14 1.27
C VAL A 135 -8.05 -0.70 2.49
N VAL A 136 -7.21 -0.55 3.52
CA VAL A 136 -7.36 -1.22 4.81
C VAL A 136 -7.76 -0.22 5.88
N HIS A 137 -8.84 -0.52 6.57
CA HIS A 137 -9.39 0.30 7.64
C HIS A 137 -9.04 -0.33 8.98
N THR A 138 -8.41 0.46 9.83
CA THR A 138 -8.23 0.19 11.26
C THR A 138 -9.14 1.12 12.06
N ARG A 139 -9.31 0.87 13.36
CA ARG A 139 -10.17 1.70 14.22
C ARG A 139 -9.89 3.20 14.13
N SER A 140 -8.63 3.59 13.99
CA SER A 140 -8.23 5.00 14.02
C SER A 140 -7.80 5.56 12.67
N ARG A 141 -7.54 4.70 11.67
CA ARG A 141 -6.90 5.12 10.41
C ARG A 141 -7.28 4.21 9.24
N ALA A 142 -7.49 4.81 8.07
CA ALA A 142 -7.45 4.11 6.79
C ALA A 142 -6.03 4.18 6.19
N ARG A 143 -5.61 3.12 5.52
CA ARG A 143 -4.30 2.98 4.87
C ARG A 143 -4.49 2.33 3.51
N ALA A 144 -3.82 2.86 2.49
CA ALA A 144 -3.78 2.20 1.20
C ALA A 144 -2.56 1.27 1.15
N VAL A 145 -2.77 0.03 0.70
CA VAL A 145 -1.73 -0.96 0.48
C VAL A 145 -1.61 -1.18 -1.02
N ALA A 146 -0.50 -0.72 -1.59
CA ALA A 146 -0.13 -1.00 -2.97
C ALA A 146 0.64 -2.31 -3.02
N ILE A 147 0.26 -3.23 -3.91
CA ILE A 147 0.85 -4.56 -4.05
C ILE A 147 1.11 -4.81 -5.53
N ARG A 148 2.33 -5.21 -5.86
CA ARG A 148 2.67 -5.77 -7.17
C ARG A 148 2.82 -7.27 -7.03
N LEU A 149 2.03 -8.02 -7.78
CA LEU A 149 2.03 -9.47 -7.86
C LEU A 149 2.63 -9.91 -9.19
N GLU A 150 3.50 -10.91 -9.13
CA GLU A 150 4.08 -11.57 -10.31
C GLU A 150 3.88 -13.08 -10.21
N VAL A 151 3.56 -13.71 -11.32
CA VAL A 151 3.45 -15.16 -11.41
C VAL A 151 4.85 -15.76 -11.42
N ARG A 152 5.17 -16.57 -10.41
CA ARG A 152 6.39 -17.36 -10.34
C ARG A 152 6.05 -18.80 -9.97
N ASN A 153 6.51 -19.74 -10.79
CA ASN A 153 6.25 -21.18 -10.63
C ASN A 153 4.75 -21.49 -10.52
N GLY A 154 3.91 -20.81 -11.32
CA GLY A 154 2.46 -20.99 -11.30
C GLY A 154 1.78 -20.51 -10.02
N ARG A 155 2.37 -19.54 -9.30
CA ARG A 155 1.78 -18.93 -8.09
C ARG A 155 2.02 -17.43 -8.08
N TRP A 156 1.06 -16.67 -7.55
CA TRP A 156 1.26 -15.24 -7.31
C TRP A 156 2.26 -15.02 -6.18
N ARG A 157 3.25 -14.16 -6.44
CA ARG A 157 4.20 -13.66 -5.44
C ARG A 157 4.22 -12.15 -5.44
N ALA A 158 4.14 -11.53 -4.27
CA ALA A 158 4.31 -10.10 -4.14
C ALA A 158 5.78 -9.71 -4.30
N THR A 159 6.06 -8.90 -5.31
CA THR A 159 7.41 -8.38 -5.61
C THR A 159 7.61 -6.96 -5.11
N ALA A 160 6.52 -6.21 -4.88
CA ALA A 160 6.54 -4.93 -4.20
C ALA A 160 5.32 -4.77 -3.31
N ILE A 161 5.51 -4.18 -2.12
CA ILE A 161 4.43 -3.81 -1.20
C ILE A 161 4.74 -2.43 -0.61
N GLY A 162 3.79 -1.50 -0.73
CA GLY A 162 3.83 -0.17 -0.13
C GLY A 162 2.62 0.08 0.76
N VAL A 163 2.80 0.78 1.88
CA VAL A 163 1.69 1.19 2.76
C VAL A 163 1.76 2.70 2.99
N LEU A 164 0.70 3.39 2.55
CA LEU A 164 0.51 4.84 2.59
C LEU A 164 -0.26 5.26 3.85
#